data_AF-A0A5E4N0X9-F1
#
_entry.id   AF-A0A5E4N0X9-F1
#
_cell.length_a   1.000
_cell.length_b   1.000
_cell.length_c   1.000
_cell.angle_alpha   90.00
_cell.angle_beta   90.00
_cell.angle_gamma   90.00
#
_symmetry.space_group_name_H-M   'P 1'
#
loop_
_entity.id
_entity.type
_entity.pdbx_description
1 polymer ?
#
loop_
_entity_poly.entity_id
_entity_poly.type
_entity_poly.pdbx_seq_one_letter_code
_entity_poly.pdbx_strand_id
1 'polypeptide(L)'
;MIRKCILKLIFFNQVLDTGIQSIIERFDKLSEHNSLFSFLYNISIIEDENELLKHCKDLQLSLTSNNGLNTDINALELHQELISFKRCSRNEKSDPRKVSEYICKRKMVELFPNLVKALKILLTLPIIAASAERSFSKMKIMKNYLRSQICQLCLVGLATLSIEKDVSNKLGMEEIVADFAALKARKIKIIKKVKMLDLLLYRFLNFCKENSLF
;
A
#
# COMPACT_ATOMS: atom_id res chain seq x y z
N MET A 1 -22.55 -20.04 21.94
CA MET A 1 -22.61 -19.19 20.72
C MET A 1 -21.83 -17.88 20.86
N ILE A 2 -21.91 -17.17 21.99
CA ILE A 2 -21.20 -15.89 22.26
C ILE A 2 -19.67 -16.05 22.21
N ARG A 3 -19.11 -17.08 22.87
CA ARG A 3 -17.66 -17.37 22.86
C ARG A 3 -17.07 -17.60 21.46
N LYS A 4 -17.83 -18.22 20.54
CA LYS A 4 -17.38 -18.51 19.17
C LYS A 4 -17.33 -17.24 18.30
N CYS A 5 -18.20 -16.26 18.55
CA CYS A 5 -18.11 -14.93 17.91
C CYS A 5 -16.95 -14.11 18.46
N ILE A 6 -16.70 -14.17 19.77
CA ILE A 6 -15.60 -13.47 20.44
C ILE A 6 -14.25 -13.96 19.88
N LEU A 7 -14.03 -15.27 19.80
CA LEU A 7 -12.77 -15.86 19.32
C LEU A 7 -12.42 -15.44 17.89
N LYS A 8 -13.45 -15.32 17.06
CA LYS A 8 -13.36 -15.00 15.64
C LYS A 8 -13.17 -13.50 15.40
N LEU A 9 -13.74 -12.66 16.26
CA LEU A 9 -13.48 -11.22 16.31
C LEU A 9 -12.07 -10.92 16.84
N ILE A 10 -11.62 -11.66 17.86
CA ILE A 10 -10.26 -11.57 18.41
C ILE A 10 -9.25 -11.99 17.34
N PHE A 11 -9.44 -13.14 16.69
CA PHE A 11 -8.54 -13.61 15.65
C PHE A 11 -8.44 -12.62 14.47
N PHE A 12 -9.58 -12.12 13.97
CA PHE A 12 -9.57 -11.17 12.86
C PHE A 12 -8.92 -9.83 13.24
N ASN A 13 -9.20 -9.31 14.44
CA ASN A 13 -8.53 -8.12 14.94
C ASN A 13 -7.03 -8.35 15.12
N GLN A 14 -6.62 -9.53 15.57
CA GLN A 14 -5.21 -9.88 15.71
C GLN A 14 -4.50 -9.91 14.36
N VAL A 15 -5.13 -10.47 13.31
CA VAL A 15 -4.58 -10.43 11.94
C VAL A 15 -4.49 -8.99 11.42
N LEU A 16 -5.53 -8.17 11.65
CA LEU A 16 -5.48 -6.75 11.29
C LEU A 16 -4.40 -6.00 12.07
N ASP A 17 -4.21 -6.30 13.35
CA ASP A 17 -3.22 -5.67 14.20
C ASP A 17 -1.80 -6.07 13.78
N THR A 18 -1.57 -7.34 13.43
CA THR A 18 -0.32 -7.80 12.82
C THR A 18 -0.08 -7.11 11.48
N GLY A 19 -1.12 -6.96 10.64
CA GLY A 19 -1.04 -6.22 9.39
C GLY A 19 -0.66 -4.76 9.62
N ILE A 20 -1.32 -4.08 10.56
CA ILE A 20 -1.01 -2.70 10.96
C ILE A 20 0.44 -2.59 11.42
N GLN A 21 0.87 -3.44 12.34
CA GLN A 21 2.23 -3.41 12.91
C GLN A 21 3.30 -3.63 11.83
N SER A 22 3.10 -4.62 10.95
CA SER A 22 4.05 -4.93 9.87
C SER A 22 4.26 -3.78 8.89
N ILE A 23 3.23 -2.94 8.68
CA ILE A 23 3.33 -1.79 7.78
C ILE A 23 3.89 -0.56 8.54
N ILE A 24 3.63 -0.41 9.85
CA ILE A 24 4.23 0.66 10.67
C ILE A 24 5.74 0.47 10.70
N GLU A 25 6.20 -0.75 10.95
CA GLU A 25 7.64 -1.09 10.90
C GLU A 25 8.26 -0.78 9.53
N ARG A 26 7.50 -0.93 8.44
CA ARG A 26 7.96 -0.53 7.10
C ARG A 26 8.04 0.99 6.94
N PHE A 27 7.15 1.74 7.57
CA PHE A 27 7.17 3.21 7.54
C PHE A 27 8.35 3.77 8.32
N ASP A 28 8.65 3.21 9.49
CA ASP A 28 9.82 3.60 10.28
C ASP A 28 11.12 3.36 9.49
N LYS A 29 11.23 2.18 8.86
CA LYS A 29 12.33 1.88 7.92
C LYS A 29 12.40 2.84 6.75
N LEU A 30 11.24 3.24 6.20
CA LEU A 30 11.19 4.21 5.10
C LEU A 30 11.70 5.59 5.52
N SER A 31 11.39 6.01 6.75
CA SER A 31 11.92 7.25 7.34
C SER A 31 13.44 7.21 7.50
N GLU A 32 13.98 6.09 7.99
CA GLU A 32 15.42 5.84 8.05
C GLU A 32 16.06 5.90 6.66
N HIS A 33 15.49 5.22 5.67
CA HIS A 33 15.99 5.31 4.29
C HIS A 33 15.95 6.73 3.76
N ASN A 34 14.89 7.50 4.00
CA ASN A 34 14.80 8.90 3.55
C ASN A 34 15.94 9.77 4.12
N SER A 35 16.38 9.51 5.36
CA SER A 35 17.52 10.20 5.95
C SER A 35 18.83 9.94 5.20
N LEU A 36 19.03 8.74 4.66
CA LEU A 36 20.20 8.37 3.87
C LEU A 36 20.26 9.07 2.51
N PHE A 37 19.10 9.41 1.94
CA PHE A 37 19.02 10.15 0.68
C PHE A 37 18.99 11.68 0.87
N SER A 38 19.01 12.17 2.12
CA SER A 38 18.87 13.60 2.44
C SER A 38 19.91 14.48 1.75
N PHE A 39 21.14 13.98 1.57
CA PHE A 39 22.22 14.69 0.90
C PHE A 39 21.91 15.01 -0.57
N LEU A 40 21.03 14.25 -1.23
CA LEU A 40 20.62 14.51 -2.62
C LEU A 40 19.76 15.78 -2.78
N TYR A 41 19.11 16.26 -1.71
CA TYR A 41 18.42 17.56 -1.73
C TYR A 41 19.40 18.73 -1.63
N ASN A 42 20.57 18.50 -1.04
CA ASN A 42 21.56 19.52 -0.71
C ASN A 42 22.87 19.33 -1.48
N ILE A 43 22.83 18.73 -2.68
CA ILE A 43 24.04 18.43 -3.49
C ILE A 43 24.89 19.69 -3.68
N SER A 44 24.25 20.85 -3.88
CA SER A 44 24.95 22.14 -4.06
C SER A 44 25.61 22.71 -2.80
N ILE A 45 25.23 22.24 -1.60
CA ILE A 45 25.69 22.79 -0.30
C ILE A 45 26.90 22.01 0.23
N ILE A 46 27.04 20.74 -0.12
CA ILE A 46 28.15 19.90 0.36
C ILE A 46 29.42 20.31 -0.39
N GLU A 47 30.30 21.08 0.25
CA GLU A 47 31.58 21.50 -0.34
C GLU A 47 32.69 20.45 -0.12
N ASP A 48 32.63 19.68 0.98
CA ASP A 48 33.62 18.65 1.29
C ASP A 48 33.39 17.36 0.48
N GLU A 49 34.36 17.02 -0.37
CA GLU A 49 34.35 15.79 -1.17
C GLU A 49 34.44 14.53 -0.30
N ASN A 50 35.12 14.57 0.85
CA ASN A 50 35.26 13.42 1.75
C ASN A 50 33.94 13.10 2.44
N GLU A 51 33.24 14.13 2.92
CA GLU A 51 31.91 14.02 3.47
C GLU A 51 30.92 13.48 2.43
N LEU A 52 30.97 13.97 1.19
CA LEU A 52 30.13 13.45 0.10
C LEU A 52 30.39 11.97 -0.18
N LEU A 53 31.65 11.56 -0.21
CA LEU A 53 32.04 10.17 -0.43
C LEU A 53 31.54 9.27 0.70
N LYS A 54 31.57 9.75 1.95
CA LYS A 54 31.00 9.01 3.09
C LYS A 54 29.52 8.75 2.90
N HIS A 55 28.73 9.77 2.55
CA HIS A 55 27.30 9.60 2.27
C HIS A 55 27.03 8.62 1.12
N CYS A 56 27.85 8.65 0.06
CA CYS A 56 27.73 7.70 -1.05
C CYS A 56 28.00 6.25 -0.61
N LYS A 57 28.98 6.03 0.27
CA LYS A 57 29.29 4.71 0.84
C LYS A 57 28.18 4.21 1.75
N ASP A 58 27.67 5.07 2.61
CA ASP A 58 26.54 4.75 3.50
C ASP A 58 25.29 4.36 2.68
N LEU A 59 25.05 5.06 1.56
CA LEU A 59 23.97 4.73 0.64
C LEU A 59 24.20 3.38 -0.05
N GLN A 60 25.40 3.10 -0.54
CA GLN A 60 25.72 1.80 -1.13
C GLN A 60 25.50 0.67 -0.13
N LEU A 61 25.95 0.82 1.12
CA LEU A 61 25.76 -0.19 2.16
C LEU A 61 24.27 -0.48 2.41
N SER A 62 23.43 0.56 2.45
CA SER A 62 21.99 0.41 2.65
C SER A 62 21.28 -0.27 1.46
N LEU A 63 21.81 -0.10 0.25
CA LEU A 63 21.29 -0.69 -0.99
C LEU A 63 22.05 -1.97 -1.41
N THR A 64 22.88 -2.52 -0.53
CA THR A 64 23.55 -3.79 -0.75
C THR A 64 22.67 -4.91 -0.23
N SER A 65 22.44 -5.92 -1.06
CA SER A 65 21.72 -7.12 -0.62
C SER A 65 22.44 -7.78 0.56
N ASN A 66 21.69 -8.44 1.45
CA ASN A 66 22.23 -9.11 2.65
C ASN A 66 23.38 -10.09 2.36
N ASN A 67 23.50 -10.56 1.12
CA ASN A 67 24.55 -11.49 0.68
C ASN A 67 25.83 -10.77 0.20
N GLY A 68 25.88 -9.44 0.21
CA GLY A 68 27.05 -8.63 -0.19
C GLY A 68 27.43 -8.67 -1.68
N LEU A 69 26.77 -9.52 -2.47
CA LEU A 69 27.14 -9.82 -3.85
C LEU A 69 26.56 -8.84 -4.88
N ASN A 70 25.41 -8.23 -4.60
CA ASN A 70 24.73 -7.32 -5.51
C ASN A 70 24.43 -5.98 -4.82
N THR A 71 24.91 -4.90 -5.42
CA THR A 71 24.66 -3.51 -5.01
C THR A 71 23.91 -2.78 -6.10
N ASP A 72 22.81 -2.10 -5.78
CA ASP A 72 22.03 -1.37 -6.79
C ASP A 72 22.80 -0.15 -7.35
N ILE A 73 23.71 0.40 -6.52
CA ILE A 73 24.47 1.63 -6.77
C ILE A 73 25.93 1.43 -6.34
N ASN A 74 26.86 1.91 -7.17
CA ASN A 74 28.30 1.97 -6.83
C ASN A 74 28.63 3.36 -6.24
N ALA A 75 29.16 3.40 -5.02
CA ALA A 75 29.46 4.65 -4.31
C ALA A 75 30.54 5.50 -4.99
N LEU A 76 31.58 4.87 -5.56
CA LEU A 76 32.68 5.59 -6.21
C LEU A 76 32.19 6.24 -7.51
N GLU A 77 31.43 5.50 -8.31
CA GLU A 77 30.83 6.02 -9.53
C GLU A 77 29.81 7.11 -9.21
N LEU A 78 28.92 6.90 -8.24
CA LEU A 78 27.95 7.90 -7.79
C LEU A 78 28.65 9.20 -7.35
N HIS A 79 29.74 9.09 -6.60
CA HIS A 79 30.50 10.25 -6.14
C HIS A 79 31.09 11.05 -7.32
N GLN A 80 31.70 10.36 -8.30
CA GLN A 80 32.23 11.00 -9.51
C GLN A 80 31.14 11.63 -10.37
N GLU A 81 30.00 10.94 -10.52
CA GLU A 81 28.82 11.45 -11.21
C GLU A 81 28.29 12.72 -10.54
N LEU A 82 28.21 12.75 -9.21
CA LEU A 82 27.77 13.93 -8.45
C LEU A 82 28.72 15.11 -8.61
N ILE A 83 30.04 14.90 -8.54
CA ILE A 83 31.04 15.97 -8.78
C ILE A 83 30.89 16.51 -10.21
N SER A 84 30.77 15.61 -11.18
CA SER A 84 30.58 15.98 -12.59
C SER A 84 29.28 16.76 -12.79
N PHE A 85 28.20 16.32 -12.14
CA PHE A 85 26.91 17.00 -12.17
C PHE A 85 26.97 18.40 -11.54
N LYS A 86 27.67 18.59 -10.41
CA LYS A 86 27.89 19.92 -9.80
C LYS A 86 28.57 20.88 -10.76
N ARG A 87 29.55 20.41 -11.53
CA ARG A 87 30.25 21.22 -12.53
C ARG A 87 29.35 21.61 -13.71
N CYS A 88 28.43 20.72 -14.09
CA CYS A 88 27.46 20.96 -15.17
C CYS A 88 26.28 21.84 -14.74
N SER A 89 25.82 21.70 -13.50
CA SER A 89 24.68 22.43 -12.93
C SER A 89 25.17 23.63 -12.13
N ARG A 90 25.55 24.71 -12.82
CA ARG A 90 26.28 25.83 -12.21
C ARG A 90 25.52 26.66 -11.17
N ASN A 91 24.18 26.57 -10.98
CA ASN A 91 23.47 27.50 -10.09
C ASN A 91 22.00 27.17 -9.72
N GLU A 92 21.48 25.96 -9.98
CA GLU A 92 20.08 25.67 -9.59
C GLU A 92 20.01 25.00 -8.22
N LYS A 93 19.22 25.59 -7.31
CA LYS A 93 18.79 24.94 -6.06
C LYS A 93 18.17 23.59 -6.43
N SER A 94 18.88 22.52 -6.14
CA SER A 94 18.69 21.20 -6.74
C SER A 94 17.54 20.44 -6.07
N ASP A 95 16.31 20.84 -6.37
CA ASP A 95 15.16 19.95 -6.17
C ASP A 95 15.43 18.65 -6.95
N PRO A 96 15.47 17.47 -6.29
CA PRO A 96 15.73 16.18 -6.95
C PRO A 96 14.82 15.92 -8.16
N ARG A 97 13.61 16.48 -8.17
CA ARG A 97 12.68 16.40 -9.31
C ARG A 97 13.22 17.18 -10.51
N LYS A 98 13.64 18.43 -10.31
CA LYS A 98 14.21 19.28 -11.36
C LYS A 98 15.51 18.69 -11.91
N VAL A 99 16.34 18.13 -11.02
CA VAL A 99 17.57 17.42 -11.42
C VAL A 99 17.24 16.24 -12.34
N SER A 100 16.28 15.40 -11.94
CA SER A 100 15.84 14.26 -12.75
C SER A 100 15.26 14.69 -14.10
N GLU A 101 14.45 15.74 -14.11
CA GLU A 101 13.87 16.31 -15.33
C GLU A 101 14.94 16.89 -16.26
N TYR A 102 15.94 17.58 -15.71
CA TYR A 102 17.07 18.13 -16.45
C TYR A 102 17.88 17.04 -17.15
N ILE A 103 18.21 15.97 -16.43
CA ILE A 103 18.96 14.81 -16.98
C ILE A 103 18.16 14.14 -18.09
N CYS A 104 16.84 13.97 -17.91
CA CYS A 104 15.96 13.37 -18.90
C CYS A 104 15.84 14.23 -20.17
N LYS A 105 15.59 15.54 -20.02
CA LYS A 105 15.47 16.49 -21.15
C LYS A 105 16.74 16.54 -22.00
N ARG A 106 17.92 16.47 -21.37
CA ARG A 106 19.21 16.51 -22.07
C ARG A 106 19.71 15.14 -22.55
N LYS A 107 18.92 14.07 -22.36
CA LYS A 107 19.29 12.68 -22.68
C LYS A 107 20.62 12.26 -22.05
N MET A 108 20.91 12.73 -20.83
CA MET A 108 22.15 12.40 -20.09
C MET A 108 21.98 11.22 -19.13
N VAL A 109 20.96 10.39 -19.34
CA VAL A 109 20.67 9.24 -18.48
C VAL A 109 21.82 8.23 -18.51
N GLU A 110 22.50 8.08 -19.64
CA GLU A 110 23.65 7.19 -19.81
C GLU A 110 24.94 7.73 -19.17
N LEU A 111 25.03 9.06 -18.97
CA LEU A 111 26.20 9.71 -18.37
C LEU A 111 26.17 9.63 -16.85
N PHE A 112 24.98 9.53 -16.25
CA PHE A 112 24.78 9.51 -14.80
C PHE A 112 23.88 8.36 -14.34
N PRO A 113 24.24 7.10 -14.63
CA PRO A 113 23.38 5.95 -14.35
C PRO A 113 23.12 5.76 -12.84
N ASN A 114 24.13 5.94 -11.98
CA ASN A 114 23.99 5.75 -10.53
C ASN A 114 23.17 6.89 -9.90
N LEU A 115 23.39 8.13 -10.33
CA LEU A 115 22.63 9.30 -9.89
C LEU A 115 21.15 9.18 -10.26
N VAL A 116 20.85 8.77 -11.50
CA VAL A 116 19.46 8.58 -11.94
C VAL A 116 18.77 7.47 -11.15
N LYS A 117 19.46 6.36 -10.86
CA LYS A 117 18.94 5.31 -9.97
C LYS A 117 18.63 5.86 -8.58
N ALA A 118 19.58 6.57 -7.96
CA ALA A 118 19.40 7.16 -6.64
C ALA A 118 18.20 8.13 -6.59
N LEU A 119 18.07 9.00 -7.59
CA LEU A 119 16.96 9.95 -7.71
C LEU A 119 15.62 9.25 -7.93
N LYS A 120 15.57 8.19 -8.74
CA LYS A 120 14.35 7.40 -8.94
C LYS A 120 13.89 6.77 -7.63
N ILE A 121 14.80 6.15 -6.88
CA ILE A 121 14.48 5.57 -5.58
C ILE A 121 13.91 6.66 -4.68
N LEU A 122 14.64 7.76 -4.49
CA LEU A 122 14.24 8.88 -3.65
C LEU A 122 12.84 9.42 -3.98
N LEU A 123 12.54 9.65 -5.26
CA LEU A 123 11.25 10.21 -5.70
C LEU A 123 10.08 9.22 -5.55
N THR A 124 10.37 7.91 -5.52
CA THR A 124 9.34 6.88 -5.30
C THR A 124 9.02 6.64 -3.83
N LEU A 125 9.96 6.87 -2.91
CA LEU A 125 9.74 6.72 -1.45
C LEU A 125 8.49 7.47 -0.94
N PRO A 126 8.28 8.78 -1.21
CA PRO A 126 7.10 9.49 -0.71
C PRO A 126 5.79 9.01 -1.35
N ILE A 127 5.84 8.49 -2.59
CA ILE A 127 4.66 7.94 -3.26
C ILE A 127 4.22 6.64 -2.57
N ILE A 128 5.17 5.79 -2.21
CA ILE A 128 4.92 4.56 -1.48
C ILE A 128 4.39 4.88 -0.07
N ALA A 129 4.99 5.86 0.63
CA ALA A 129 4.52 6.34 1.93
C ALA A 129 3.05 6.77 1.90
N ALA A 130 2.69 7.67 0.97
CA ALA A 130 1.33 8.18 0.84
C ALA A 130 0.30 7.08 0.48
N SER A 131 0.71 6.10 -0.34
CA SER A 131 -0.13 4.94 -0.67
C SER A 131 -0.37 4.04 0.54
N ALA A 132 0.68 3.82 1.36
CA ALA A 132 0.58 3.07 2.60
C ALA A 132 -0.32 3.79 3.62
N GLU A 133 -0.13 5.09 3.85
CA GLU A 133 -0.97 5.92 4.72
C GLU A 133 -2.45 5.89 4.33
N ARG A 134 -2.75 6.01 3.02
CA ARG A 134 -4.12 5.88 2.50
C ARG A 134 -4.70 4.50 2.80
N SER A 135 -3.91 3.44 2.69
CA SER A 135 -4.32 2.08 3.00
C SER A 135 -4.58 1.88 4.51
N PHE A 136 -3.75 2.49 5.37
CA PHE A 136 -3.95 2.52 6.82
C PHE A 136 -5.21 3.25 7.25
N SER A 137 -5.49 4.40 6.65
CA SER A 137 -6.70 5.17 6.96
C SER A 137 -7.94 4.31 6.74
N LYS A 138 -8.00 3.58 5.61
CA LYS A 138 -9.07 2.62 5.31
C LYS A 138 -9.12 1.46 6.33
N MET A 139 -7.97 0.87 6.65
CA MET A 139 -7.89 -0.25 7.60
C MET A 139 -8.30 0.15 9.03
N LYS A 140 -7.95 1.36 9.47
CA LYS A 140 -8.38 1.94 10.74
C LYS A 140 -9.89 2.15 10.79
N ILE A 141 -10.49 2.63 9.70
CA ILE A 141 -11.95 2.73 9.56
C ILE A 141 -12.60 1.35 9.64
N MET A 142 -12.06 0.34 8.94
CA MET A 142 -12.57 -1.04 9.01
C MET A 142 -12.49 -1.61 10.44
N LYS A 143 -11.36 -1.46 11.13
CA LYS A 143 -11.19 -1.89 12.53
C LYS A 143 -12.20 -1.22 13.46
N ASN A 144 -12.40 0.09 13.32
CA ASN A 144 -13.36 0.85 14.13
C ASN A 144 -14.81 0.45 13.84
N TYR A 145 -15.16 0.23 12.57
CA TYR A 145 -16.50 -0.20 12.14
C TYR A 145 -16.86 -1.61 12.65
N LEU A 146 -15.90 -2.55 12.61
CA LEU A 146 -16.11 -3.92 13.09
C LEU A 146 -16.22 -4.02 14.60
N ARG A 147 -15.53 -3.12 15.31
CA ARG A 147 -15.64 -2.97 16.76
C ARG A 147 -16.98 -2.36 17.17
N SER A 148 -17.65 -1.59 16.32
CA SER A 148 -18.88 -0.90 16.67
C SER A 148 -20.19 -1.61 16.31
N GLN A 149 -20.31 -2.41 15.23
CA GLN A 149 -21.66 -2.91 14.86
C GLN A 149 -21.87 -4.27 14.17
N ILE A 150 -20.87 -5.10 13.83
CA ILE A 150 -21.13 -6.25 12.93
C ILE A 150 -20.83 -7.63 13.52
N CYS A 151 -21.88 -8.47 13.59
CA CYS A 151 -21.71 -9.91 13.73
C CYS A 151 -20.91 -10.43 12.55
N GLN A 152 -19.87 -11.24 12.80
CA GLN A 152 -19.00 -11.90 11.80
C GLN A 152 -19.65 -12.30 10.48
N LEU A 153 -20.88 -12.81 10.51
CA LEU A 153 -21.66 -13.12 9.31
C LEU A 153 -21.77 -11.91 8.37
N CYS A 154 -22.26 -10.75 8.84
CA CYS A 154 -22.43 -9.56 7.99
C CYS A 154 -21.10 -9.08 7.38
N LEU A 155 -19.98 -9.27 8.07
CA LEU A 155 -18.67 -8.91 7.53
C LEU A 155 -18.28 -9.81 6.36
N VAL A 156 -18.44 -11.14 6.52
CA VAL A 156 -18.11 -12.09 5.45
C VAL A 156 -18.94 -11.81 4.20
N GLY A 157 -20.25 -11.56 4.35
CA GLY A 157 -21.11 -11.22 3.21
C GLY A 157 -20.72 -9.92 2.52
N LEU A 158 -20.38 -8.86 3.27
CA LEU A 158 -19.94 -7.59 2.70
C LEU A 158 -18.57 -7.68 2.01
N ALA A 159 -17.65 -8.48 2.58
CA ALA A 159 -16.36 -8.74 1.98
C ALA A 159 -16.52 -9.53 0.66
N THR A 160 -17.34 -10.58 0.65
CA THR A 160 -17.64 -11.36 -0.57
C THR A 160 -18.29 -10.48 -1.64
N LEU A 161 -19.25 -9.62 -1.30
CA LEU A 161 -19.85 -8.67 -2.25
C LEU A 161 -18.84 -7.64 -2.79
N SER A 162 -17.87 -7.24 -1.96
CA SER A 162 -16.82 -6.29 -2.39
C SER A 162 -15.76 -6.95 -3.27
N ILE A 163 -15.48 -8.25 -3.07
CA ILE A 163 -14.58 -9.04 -3.92
C ILE A 163 -15.27 -9.32 -5.26
N GLU A 164 -16.52 -9.80 -5.22
CA GLU A 164 -17.35 -10.12 -6.39
C GLU A 164 -18.16 -8.91 -6.87
N LYS A 165 -17.52 -7.74 -6.90
CA LYS A 165 -18.21 -6.46 -7.16
C LYS A 165 -18.90 -6.44 -8.54
N ASP A 166 -18.27 -7.03 -9.55
CA ASP A 166 -18.80 -7.06 -10.92
C ASP A 166 -20.06 -7.92 -11.05
N VAL A 167 -20.19 -8.96 -10.22
CA VAL A 167 -21.39 -9.79 -10.12
C VAL A 167 -22.43 -9.09 -9.24
N SER A 168 -21.99 -8.49 -8.13
CA SER A 168 -22.86 -7.72 -7.22
C SER A 168 -23.54 -6.54 -7.90
N ASN A 169 -22.88 -5.89 -8.87
CA ASN A 169 -23.47 -4.75 -9.60
C ASN A 169 -24.57 -5.18 -10.58
N LYS A 170 -24.62 -6.46 -10.98
CA LYS A 170 -25.65 -7.02 -11.86
C LYS A 170 -26.90 -7.46 -11.09
N LEU A 171 -26.79 -7.60 -9.77
CA LEU A 171 -27.91 -7.92 -8.89
C LEU A 171 -28.76 -6.68 -8.68
N GLY A 172 -30.01 -6.71 -9.16
CA GLY A 172 -30.98 -5.63 -8.99
C GLY A 172 -31.28 -5.37 -7.51
N MET A 173 -30.88 -4.22 -6.99
CA MET A 173 -31.09 -3.87 -5.57
C MET A 173 -32.58 -3.80 -5.21
N GLU A 174 -33.42 -3.37 -6.14
CA GLU A 174 -34.88 -3.29 -5.96
C GLU A 174 -35.53 -4.67 -5.83
N GLU A 175 -35.10 -5.65 -6.62
CA GLU A 175 -35.56 -7.03 -6.53
C GLU A 175 -35.15 -7.68 -5.21
N ILE A 176 -33.89 -7.47 -4.78
CA ILE A 176 -33.42 -7.98 -3.48
C ILE A 176 -34.22 -7.41 -2.33
N VAL A 177 -34.56 -6.12 -2.38
CA VAL A 177 -35.38 -5.45 -1.35
C VAL A 177 -36.81 -5.99 -1.37
N ALA A 178 -37.40 -6.18 -2.54
CA ALA A 178 -38.74 -6.74 -2.71
C ALA A 178 -38.82 -8.18 -2.17
N ASP A 179 -37.85 -9.03 -2.49
CA ASP A 179 -37.78 -10.40 -1.99
C ASP A 179 -37.56 -10.46 -0.48
N PHE A 180 -36.67 -9.61 0.04
CA PHE A 180 -36.47 -9.50 1.48
C PHE A 180 -37.73 -9.04 2.20
N ALA A 181 -38.46 -8.07 1.63
CA ALA A 181 -39.75 -7.62 2.15
C ALA A 181 -40.81 -8.73 2.12
N ALA A 182 -40.93 -9.47 1.02
CA ALA A 182 -41.87 -10.59 0.87
C ALA A 182 -41.61 -11.70 1.90
N LEU A 183 -40.33 -12.03 2.13
CA LEU A 183 -39.94 -13.06 3.11
C LEU A 183 -40.12 -12.62 4.56
N LYS A 184 -40.03 -11.31 4.83
CA LYS A 184 -40.30 -10.74 6.15
C LYS A 184 -41.81 -10.57 6.40
N ALA A 185 -42.58 -10.25 5.36
CA ALA A 185 -44.05 -10.18 5.41
C ALA A 185 -44.69 -11.54 5.71
N ARG A 186 -44.13 -12.65 5.20
CA ARG A 186 -44.56 -14.02 5.52
C ARG A 186 -44.24 -14.46 6.96
N LYS A 187 -43.54 -13.65 7.77
CA LYS A 187 -43.21 -13.94 9.19
C LYS A 187 -44.15 -13.27 10.20
N ILE A 188 -45.40 -12.97 9.84
CA ILE A 188 -46.45 -12.70 10.84
C ILE A 188 -47.01 -14.04 11.37
N LYS A 189 -46.14 -14.81 12.03
CA LYS A 189 -46.44 -15.67 13.19
C LYS A 189 -45.12 -16.22 13.75
N ILE A 190 -44.61 -15.48 14.73
CA ILE A 190 -43.81 -15.89 15.90
C ILE A 190 -42.81 -17.05 15.68
N ILE A 191 -41.52 -16.72 15.47
CA ILE A 191 -40.30 -17.17 16.19
C ILE A 191 -39.04 -16.69 15.40
N LYS A 192 -38.02 -16.29 16.15
CA LYS A 192 -36.94 -15.34 15.82
C LYS A 192 -35.91 -15.77 14.76
N LYS A 193 -35.31 -14.75 14.12
CA LYS A 193 -34.02 -14.69 13.39
C LYS A 193 -33.87 -15.56 12.12
N VAL A 194 -34.14 -14.97 10.96
CA VAL A 194 -33.39 -15.26 9.73
C VAL A 194 -32.75 -13.94 9.32
N LYS A 195 -31.43 -13.93 9.08
CA LYS A 195 -30.70 -12.70 8.72
C LYS A 195 -30.63 -12.60 7.20
N MET A 196 -30.73 -11.38 6.69
CA MET A 196 -30.67 -11.03 5.25
C MET A 196 -29.54 -11.74 4.48
N LEU A 197 -28.42 -11.97 5.15
CA LEU A 197 -27.27 -12.68 4.58
C LEU A 197 -27.55 -14.14 4.23
N ASP A 198 -28.36 -14.84 5.02
CA ASP A 198 -28.68 -16.26 4.80
C ASP A 198 -29.45 -16.42 3.49
N LEU A 199 -30.21 -15.38 3.12
CA LEU A 199 -31.00 -15.32 1.91
C LEU A 199 -30.15 -15.00 0.66
N LEU A 200 -29.20 -14.07 0.81
CA LEU A 200 -28.23 -13.75 -0.25
C LEU A 200 -27.35 -14.96 -0.56
N LEU A 201 -26.90 -15.70 0.46
CA LEU A 201 -26.10 -16.91 0.27
C LEU A 201 -26.88 -18.03 -0.42
N TYR A 202 -28.14 -18.22 -0.04
CA TYR A 202 -29.03 -19.22 -0.68
C TYR A 202 -29.27 -18.90 -2.15
N ARG A 203 -29.51 -17.62 -2.48
CA ARG A 203 -29.75 -17.19 -3.85
C ARG A 203 -28.48 -17.22 -4.71
N PHE A 204 -27.33 -16.89 -4.14
CA PHE A 204 -26.03 -17.00 -4.81
C PHE A 204 -25.67 -18.48 -5.09
N LEU A 205 -25.91 -19.39 -4.14
CA LEU A 205 -25.71 -20.83 -4.35
C LEU A 205 -26.64 -21.42 -5.41
N ASN A 206 -27.90 -20.98 -5.47
CA ASN A 206 -28.81 -21.40 -6.54
C ASN A 206 -28.43 -20.81 -7.90
N PHE A 207 -28.00 -19.55 -7.94
CA PHE A 207 -27.49 -18.92 -9.17
C PHE A 207 -26.23 -19.63 -9.71
N CYS A 208 -25.32 -20.06 -8.82
CA CYS A 208 -24.16 -20.87 -9.21
C CYS A 208 -24.55 -22.27 -9.71
N LYS A 209 -25.61 -22.88 -9.15
CA LYS A 209 -26.12 -24.19 -9.61
C LYS A 209 -26.85 -24.11 -10.96
N GLU A 210 -27.54 -23.01 -11.22
CA GLU A 210 -28.28 -22.82 -12.47
C GLU A 210 -27.37 -22.43 -13.65
N ASN A 211 -26.17 -21.90 -13.38
CA ASN A 211 -25.21 -21.47 -14.39
C ASN A 211 -23.97 -22.38 -14.52
N SER A 212 -23.92 -23.53 -13.83
CA SER A 212 -22.89 -24.56 -14.07
C SER A 212 -23.29 -25.45 -15.26
N LEU A 213 -22.96 -25.00 -16.46
CA LEU A 213 -22.60 -25.90 -17.56
C LEU A 213 -21.09 -26.10 -17.46
N PHE A 214 -20.72 -27.23 -16.84
CA PHE A 214 -19.39 -27.67 -16.40
C PHE A 214 -18.86 -27.09 -15.08
#